data_AF-A0A840Q4S9-F1
#
_entry.id   AF-A0A840Q4S9-F1
#
_cell.length_a   1.000
_cell.length_b   1.000
_cell.length_c   1.000
_cell.angle_alpha   90.00
_cell.angle_beta   90.00
_cell.angle_gamma   90.00
#
_symmetry.space_group_name_H-M   'P 1'
#
loop_
_entity.id
_entity.type
_entity.pdbx_description
1 polymer ?
#
loop_
_entity_poly.entity_id
_entity_poly.type
_entity_poly.pdbx_seq_one_letter_code
_entity_poly.pdbx_strand_id
1 'polypeptide(L)'
;MNTDWKLKTPPESEVFVDDDVLAMRAPLVRVHRDDEGTWSFDGPGKNPRPSKKTMLSAVVGAWPHVAALSELDTGGAAVWSWKQHGWASEFECECGSCEQPVAADIDRGSWPSELQPQTILSVEQAALSGQVSLTDIISTPGGIALLGPGDHRRTADLMAPVALANVIRRWPHTVQALRALKEDRGMRWNPENLNWHEYVLA
;
A
#
# COMPACT_ATOMS: atom_id res chain seq x y z
N MET A 1 8.57 0.24 19.77
CA MET A 1 8.54 -1.24 19.63
C MET A 1 7.15 -1.55 19.10
N ASN A 2 7.05 -2.10 17.88
CA ASN A 2 5.77 -2.29 17.19
C ASN A 2 5.04 -3.47 17.87
N THR A 3 4.06 -3.19 18.72
CA THR A 3 3.29 -4.22 19.44
C THR A 3 2.34 -4.99 18.53
N ASP A 4 2.17 -4.55 17.28
CA ASP A 4 1.04 -4.96 16.43
C ASP A 4 1.52 -5.76 15.21
N TRP A 5 2.55 -6.59 15.41
CA TRP A 5 3.06 -7.45 14.35
C TRP A 5 2.06 -8.57 14.02
N LYS A 6 1.55 -8.59 12.79
CA LYS A 6 0.50 -9.52 12.35
C LYS A 6 0.98 -10.71 11.53
N LEU A 7 2.18 -10.64 10.97
CA LEU A 7 2.70 -11.71 10.12
C LEU A 7 3.28 -12.83 11.00
N LYS A 8 3.12 -14.08 10.58
CA LYS A 8 3.76 -15.23 11.24
C LYS A 8 5.29 -15.18 11.15
N THR A 9 5.82 -14.50 10.15
CA THR A 9 7.27 -14.33 9.92
C THR A 9 7.81 -13.19 10.79
N PRO A 10 8.95 -13.33 11.48
CA PRO A 10 9.51 -12.26 12.30
C PRO A 10 9.77 -10.93 11.56
N PRO A 11 9.65 -9.77 12.22
CA PRO A 11 9.85 -8.45 11.59
C PRO A 11 11.27 -8.21 11.06
N GLU A 12 12.27 -8.87 11.62
CA GLU A 12 13.68 -8.78 11.25
C GLU A 12 14.07 -9.73 10.10
N SER A 13 13.15 -10.58 9.62
CA SER A 13 13.42 -11.50 8.52
C SER A 13 13.83 -10.73 7.26
N GLU A 14 14.87 -11.25 6.60
CA GLU A 14 15.36 -10.72 5.34
C GLU A 14 14.38 -11.05 4.21
N VAL A 15 14.12 -10.07 3.34
CA VAL A 15 13.18 -10.16 2.23
C VAL A 15 13.73 -9.48 1.00
N PHE A 16 13.19 -9.82 -0.17
CA PHE A 16 13.55 -9.21 -1.45
C PHE A 16 12.45 -8.26 -1.93
N VAL A 17 12.83 -7.07 -2.37
CA VAL A 17 11.90 -6.11 -2.97
C VAL A 17 12.42 -5.66 -4.33
N ASP A 18 11.56 -5.68 -5.34
CA ASP A 18 11.85 -5.16 -6.69
C ASP A 18 12.35 -3.71 -6.63
N ASP A 19 13.44 -3.42 -7.35
CA ASP A 19 14.04 -2.09 -7.40
C ASP A 19 13.05 -1.02 -7.89
N ASP A 20 12.16 -1.37 -8.81
CA ASP A 20 11.14 -0.44 -9.31
C ASP A 20 10.07 -0.10 -8.27
N VAL A 21 9.78 -1.05 -7.38
CA VAL A 21 8.84 -0.86 -6.27
C VAL A 21 9.48 0.04 -5.21
N LEU A 22 10.75 -0.19 -4.87
CA LEU A 22 11.50 0.66 -3.95
C LEU A 22 11.68 2.09 -4.48
N ALA A 23 11.97 2.24 -5.78
CA ALA A 23 12.11 3.53 -6.44
C ALA A 23 10.77 4.22 -6.73
N MET A 24 9.63 3.63 -6.31
CA MET A 24 8.27 4.13 -6.57
C MET A 24 7.95 4.31 -8.06
N ARG A 25 8.65 3.59 -8.93
CA ARG A 25 8.40 3.55 -10.39
C ARG A 25 7.26 2.59 -10.72
N ALA A 26 7.03 1.59 -9.85
CA ALA A 26 5.99 0.60 -9.93
C ALA A 26 5.22 0.46 -8.60
N PRO A 27 3.92 0.10 -8.62
CA PRO A 27 3.20 -0.32 -7.43
C PRO A 27 3.65 -1.71 -6.96
N LEU A 28 3.57 -1.97 -5.65
CA LEU A 28 3.70 -3.31 -5.10
C LEU A 28 2.41 -4.09 -5.39
N VAL A 29 2.46 -5.10 -6.26
CA VAL A 29 1.26 -5.79 -6.75
C VAL A 29 1.33 -7.30 -6.67
N ARG A 30 2.51 -7.87 -6.41
CA ARG A 30 2.66 -9.30 -6.17
C ARG A 30 3.55 -9.54 -4.97
N VAL A 31 3.19 -10.54 -4.19
CA VAL A 31 3.99 -11.07 -3.08
C VAL A 31 4.09 -12.57 -3.24
N HIS A 32 5.30 -13.10 -3.12
CA HIS A 32 5.58 -14.53 -3.11
C HIS A 32 6.29 -14.90 -1.82
N ARG A 33 5.94 -16.05 -1.26
CA ARG A 33 6.65 -16.66 -0.13
C ARG A 33 7.11 -18.04 -0.58
N ASP A 34 8.41 -18.22 -0.77
CA ASP A 34 8.93 -19.49 -1.27
C ASP A 34 8.83 -20.63 -0.26
N ASP A 35 9.23 -21.83 -0.68
CA ASP A 35 9.19 -23.04 0.15
C ASP A 35 10.11 -22.95 1.38
N GLU A 36 11.14 -22.11 1.33
CA GLU A 36 12.03 -21.82 2.47
C GLU A 36 11.46 -20.73 3.40
N GLY A 37 10.35 -20.09 3.00
CA GLY A 37 9.67 -19.05 3.75
C GLY A 37 10.18 -17.63 3.49
N THR A 38 11.03 -17.45 2.47
CA THR A 38 11.56 -16.15 2.06
C THR A 38 10.50 -15.35 1.29
N TRP A 39 10.36 -14.08 1.65
CA TRP A 39 9.42 -13.18 1.00
C TRP A 39 10.06 -12.44 -0.18
N SER A 40 9.31 -12.34 -1.28
CA SER A 40 9.62 -11.50 -2.44
C SER A 40 8.44 -10.56 -2.74
N PHE A 41 8.74 -9.29 -2.97
CA PHE A 41 7.77 -8.20 -3.14
C PHE A 41 7.99 -7.53 -4.50
N ASP A 42 7.07 -7.75 -5.44
CA ASP A 42 7.27 -7.48 -6.86
C ASP A 42 6.29 -6.45 -7.43
N GLY A 43 6.78 -5.71 -8.43
CA GLY A 43 5.97 -4.85 -9.28
C GLY A 43 5.26 -5.62 -10.42
N PRO A 44 4.55 -4.91 -11.31
CA PRO A 44 3.78 -5.53 -12.39
C PRO A 44 4.69 -6.00 -13.52
N GLY A 45 4.45 -7.21 -14.04
CA GLY A 45 5.11 -7.81 -15.22
C GLY A 45 5.88 -9.11 -14.92
N LYS A 46 6.86 -9.47 -15.77
CA LYS A 46 7.58 -10.76 -15.67
C LYS A 46 8.81 -10.69 -14.76
N ASN A 47 9.06 -11.79 -14.06
CA ASN A 47 10.27 -12.08 -13.28
C ASN A 47 11.31 -12.83 -14.15
N PRO A 48 12.62 -12.84 -13.78
CA PRO A 48 13.23 -12.18 -12.62
C PRO A 48 13.52 -10.68 -12.87
N ARG A 49 13.58 -9.92 -11.79
CA ARG A 49 13.90 -8.48 -11.79
C ARG A 49 15.04 -8.18 -10.82
N PRO A 50 15.78 -7.08 -11.04
CA PRO A 50 16.66 -6.54 -10.02
C PRO A 50 15.89 -6.31 -8.72
N SER A 51 16.42 -6.81 -7.61
CA SER A 51 15.80 -6.71 -6.30
C SER A 51 16.85 -6.40 -5.24
N LYS A 52 16.39 -5.85 -4.12
CA LYS A 52 17.23 -5.53 -2.97
C LYS A 52 16.75 -6.25 -1.73
N LYS A 53 17.71 -6.60 -0.89
CA LYS A 53 17.48 -7.15 0.44
C LYS A 53 17.12 -6.03 1.42
N THR A 54 16.12 -6.28 2.24
CA THR A 54 15.72 -5.43 3.36
C THR A 54 15.05 -6.27 4.44
N MET A 55 14.54 -5.63 5.49
CA MET A 55 13.75 -6.29 6.54
C MET A 55 12.25 -6.24 6.25
N LEU A 56 11.54 -7.31 6.60
CA LEU A 56 10.08 -7.40 6.43
C LEU A 56 9.34 -6.26 7.15
N SER A 57 9.82 -5.82 8.31
CA SER A 57 9.28 -4.65 9.02
C SER A 57 9.39 -3.35 8.23
N ALA A 58 10.46 -3.14 7.47
CA ALA A 58 10.60 -1.97 6.61
C ALA A 58 9.58 -1.99 5.45
N VAL A 59 9.31 -3.18 4.89
CA VAL A 59 8.27 -3.36 3.88
C VAL A 59 6.88 -3.07 4.45
N VAL A 60 6.53 -3.65 5.60
CA VAL A 60 5.23 -3.39 6.24
C VAL A 60 5.07 -1.92 6.64
N GLY A 61 6.15 -1.25 7.07
CA GLY A 61 6.13 0.18 7.35
C GLY A 61 5.83 1.02 6.10
N ALA A 62 6.52 0.75 4.99
CA ALA A 62 6.31 1.43 3.72
C ALA A 62 4.94 1.11 3.07
N TRP A 63 4.46 -0.12 3.26
CA TRP A 63 3.23 -0.67 2.68
C TRP A 63 2.37 -1.38 3.75
N PRO A 64 1.62 -0.63 4.58
CA PRO A 64 0.87 -1.20 5.71
C PRO A 64 -0.11 -2.34 5.35
N HIS A 65 -0.68 -2.29 4.15
CA HIS A 65 -1.57 -3.34 3.62
C HIS A 65 -0.91 -4.72 3.42
N VAL A 66 0.42 -4.83 3.44
CA VAL A 66 1.13 -6.12 3.44
C VAL A 66 0.81 -6.94 4.70
N ALA A 67 0.46 -6.29 5.82
CA ALA A 67 0.07 -6.97 7.05
C ALA A 67 -1.18 -7.86 6.91
N ALA A 68 -1.97 -7.70 5.83
CA ALA A 68 -3.09 -8.57 5.49
C ALA A 68 -2.67 -9.98 5.05
N LEU A 69 -1.39 -10.19 4.72
CA LEU A 69 -0.87 -11.48 4.26
C LEU A 69 -0.47 -12.41 5.41
N SER A 70 -1.08 -12.28 6.60
CA SER A 70 -0.76 -13.09 7.78
C SER A 70 -0.95 -14.59 7.56
N GLU A 71 -1.88 -14.95 6.67
CA GLU A 71 -2.20 -16.33 6.30
C GLU A 71 -1.51 -16.80 5.02
N LEU A 72 -0.57 -16.02 4.45
CA LEU A 72 0.21 -16.49 3.30
C LEU A 72 1.24 -17.53 3.76
N ASP A 73 0.99 -18.79 3.42
CA ASP A 73 1.88 -19.91 3.73
C ASP A 73 3.08 -19.97 2.76
N THR A 74 4.07 -20.80 3.10
CA THR A 74 5.22 -21.10 2.23
C THR A 74 4.78 -21.77 0.94
N GLY A 75 5.45 -21.47 -0.17
CA GLY A 75 5.03 -21.85 -1.52
C GLY A 75 3.84 -21.05 -2.06
N GLY A 76 3.33 -20.07 -1.28
CA GLY A 76 2.17 -19.26 -1.62
C GLY A 76 2.53 -17.98 -2.38
N ALA A 77 1.59 -17.51 -3.18
CA ALA A 77 1.65 -16.20 -3.81
C ALA A 77 0.32 -15.46 -3.69
N ALA A 78 0.41 -14.13 -3.62
CA ALA A 78 -0.73 -13.23 -3.58
C ALA A 78 -0.51 -12.06 -4.53
N VAL A 79 -1.59 -11.64 -5.18
CA VAL A 79 -1.62 -10.54 -6.14
C VAL A 79 -2.65 -9.51 -5.67
N TRP A 80 -2.29 -8.23 -5.75
CA TRP A 80 -3.20 -7.15 -5.43
C TRP A 80 -4.27 -7.01 -6.52
N SER A 81 -5.54 -7.14 -6.13
CA SER A 81 -6.68 -6.91 -7.01
C SER A 81 -7.14 -5.46 -6.91
N TRP A 82 -6.95 -4.68 -7.97
CA TRP A 82 -7.45 -3.30 -8.05
C TRP A 82 -8.97 -3.21 -8.00
N LYS A 83 -9.68 -4.22 -8.52
CA LYS A 83 -11.14 -4.31 -8.54
C LYS A 83 -11.73 -4.63 -7.16
N GLN A 84 -11.07 -5.50 -6.40
CA GLN A 84 -11.51 -5.88 -5.05
C GLN A 84 -10.88 -5.00 -3.96
N HIS A 85 -9.86 -4.22 -4.30
CA HIS A 85 -9.05 -3.43 -3.37
C HIS A 85 -8.47 -4.26 -2.23
N GLY A 86 -7.92 -5.44 -2.56
CA GLY A 86 -7.37 -6.38 -1.59
C GLY A 86 -6.45 -7.41 -2.23
N TRP A 87 -5.74 -8.17 -1.40
CA TRP A 87 -4.92 -9.29 -1.83
C TRP A 87 -5.79 -10.48 -2.22
N ALA A 88 -5.49 -11.09 -3.37
CA ALA A 88 -6.07 -12.33 -3.85
C ALA A 88 -4.97 -13.37 -4.01
N SER A 89 -5.20 -14.61 -3.59
CA SER A 89 -4.24 -15.69 -3.81
C SER A 89 -4.02 -15.93 -5.31
N GLU A 90 -2.77 -16.12 -5.71
CA GLU A 90 -2.41 -16.55 -7.06
C GLU A 90 -2.61 -18.07 -7.11
N PHE A 91 -3.78 -18.52 -7.55
CA PHE A 91 -4.11 -19.95 -7.73
C PHE A 91 -4.72 -20.17 -9.10
N GLU A 92 -4.27 -21.21 -9.81
CA GLU A 92 -4.93 -21.63 -11.04
C GLU A 92 -6.30 -22.25 -10.70
N CYS A 93 -7.40 -21.63 -11.16
CA CYS A 93 -8.70 -22.28 -11.05
C CYS A 93 -8.83 -23.34 -12.14
N GLU A 94 -8.87 -24.61 -11.73
CA GLU A 94 -9.15 -25.74 -12.62
C GLU A 94 -10.57 -25.70 -13.21
N CYS A 95 -11.45 -24.87 -12.65
CA CYS A 95 -12.83 -24.68 -13.08
C CYS A 95 -12.98 -23.96 -14.44
N GLY A 96 -11.91 -23.34 -14.96
CA GLY A 96 -11.89 -22.62 -16.25
C GLY A 96 -12.74 -21.35 -16.33
N SER A 97 -13.44 -20.97 -15.26
CA SER A 97 -14.40 -19.86 -15.25
C SER A 97 -14.03 -18.71 -14.31
N CYS A 98 -12.98 -18.87 -13.50
CA CYS A 98 -12.53 -17.82 -12.59
C CYS A 98 -11.56 -16.87 -13.30
N GLU A 99 -11.80 -15.58 -13.13
CA GLU A 99 -10.85 -14.52 -13.49
C GLU A 99 -9.62 -14.63 -12.59
N GLN A 100 -8.45 -14.87 -13.19
CA GLN A 100 -7.17 -14.96 -12.48
C GLN A 100 -6.71 -13.55 -12.08
N PRO A 101 -6.24 -13.33 -10.84
CA PRO A 101 -5.69 -12.04 -10.48
C PRO A 101 -4.39 -11.79 -11.26
N VAL A 102 -4.27 -10.60 -11.82
CA VAL A 102 -3.11 -10.22 -12.64
C VAL A 102 -2.27 -9.19 -11.89
N ALA A 103 -0.98 -9.48 -11.74
CA ALA A 103 0.01 -8.55 -11.20
C ALA A 103 0.28 -7.42 -12.22
N ALA A 104 -0.66 -6.48 -12.31
CA ALA A 104 -0.66 -5.34 -13.22
C ALA A 104 -0.76 -4.02 -12.45
N ASP A 105 -0.36 -2.92 -13.10
CA ASP A 105 -0.69 -1.59 -12.60
C ASP A 105 -2.21 -1.34 -12.72
N ILE A 106 -2.73 -0.35 -11.99
CA ILE A 106 -4.14 0.00 -12.06
C ILE A 106 -4.49 0.50 -13.47
N ASP A 107 -5.44 -0.16 -14.12
CA ASP A 107 -5.93 0.24 -15.43
C ASP A 107 -7.01 1.33 -15.33
N ARG A 108 -7.27 2.01 -16.45
CA ARG A 108 -8.26 3.12 -16.51
C ARG A 108 -9.68 2.66 -16.22
N GLY A 109 -10.05 1.42 -16.54
CA GLY A 109 -11.38 0.87 -16.32
C GLY A 109 -11.64 0.51 -14.85
N SER A 110 -10.58 0.16 -14.11
CA SER A 110 -10.63 -0.07 -12.66
C SER A 110 -10.54 1.22 -11.83
N TRP A 111 -10.31 2.37 -12.46
CA TRP A 111 -10.12 3.63 -11.78
C TRP A 111 -11.45 4.25 -11.30
N PRO A 112 -11.60 4.63 -10.01
CA PRO A 112 -12.83 5.26 -9.52
C PRO A 112 -13.09 6.62 -10.17
N SER A 113 -14.28 6.82 -10.74
CA SER A 113 -14.65 8.02 -11.51
C SER A 113 -14.58 9.34 -10.75
N GLU A 114 -14.81 9.29 -9.44
CA GLU A 114 -14.79 10.41 -8.51
C GLU A 114 -13.37 10.84 -8.14
N LEU A 115 -12.38 9.97 -8.34
CA LEU A 115 -10.98 10.24 -8.07
C LEU A 115 -10.33 10.68 -9.37
N GLN A 116 -9.89 11.93 -9.48
CA GLN A 116 -9.17 12.38 -10.68
C GLN A 116 -7.67 12.05 -10.56
N PRO A 117 -7.08 11.18 -11.42
CA PRO A 117 -5.71 10.71 -11.27
C PRO A 117 -4.65 11.83 -11.15
N GLN A 118 -4.89 12.95 -11.82
CA GLN A 118 -4.02 14.12 -11.89
C GLN A 118 -4.16 15.10 -10.71
N THR A 119 -5.16 14.92 -9.83
CA THR A 119 -5.31 15.77 -8.65
C THR A 119 -4.04 15.70 -7.81
N ILE A 120 -3.50 16.86 -7.44
CA ILE A 120 -2.29 16.94 -6.62
C ILE A 120 -2.69 16.92 -5.15
N LEU A 121 -2.13 15.96 -4.41
CA LEU A 121 -2.27 15.84 -2.96
C LEU A 121 -0.98 16.28 -2.28
N SER A 122 -1.08 16.69 -1.02
CA SER A 122 0.08 17.03 -0.19
C SER A 122 0.49 15.80 0.63
N VAL A 123 1.67 15.23 0.40
CA VAL A 123 2.11 13.99 1.08
C VAL A 123 3.33 14.27 1.93
N GLU A 124 3.33 13.84 3.19
CA GLU A 124 4.49 13.94 4.07
C GLU A 124 5.68 13.14 3.50
N GLN A 125 6.83 13.79 3.36
CA GLN A 125 8.03 13.21 2.72
C GLN A 125 8.53 11.96 3.46
N ALA A 126 8.45 11.96 4.79
CA ALA A 126 8.83 10.81 5.60
C ALA A 126 7.91 9.59 5.35
N ALA A 127 6.60 9.82 5.17
CA ALA A 127 5.67 8.75 4.83
C ALA A 127 5.92 8.26 3.40
N LEU A 128 6.06 9.18 2.44
CA LEU A 128 6.31 8.88 1.03
C LEU A 128 7.56 8.01 0.84
N SER A 129 8.65 8.35 1.51
CA SER A 129 9.90 7.58 1.48
C SER A 129 9.85 6.26 2.26
N GLY A 130 8.79 6.02 3.05
CA GLY A 130 8.65 4.83 3.90
C GLY A 130 9.48 4.88 5.19
N GLN A 131 10.02 6.04 5.57
CA GLN A 131 10.70 6.24 6.85
C GLN A 131 9.71 6.14 8.03
N VAL A 132 8.47 6.57 7.81
CA VAL A 132 7.35 6.35 8.73
C VAL A 132 6.18 5.74 7.96
N SER A 133 5.29 5.05 8.67
CA SER A 133 4.06 4.54 8.07
C SER A 133 3.13 5.69 7.72
N LEU A 134 2.35 5.53 6.65
CA LEU A 134 1.18 6.37 6.40
C LEU A 134 0.10 6.04 7.45
N THR A 135 -0.41 7.04 8.17
CA THR A 135 -1.43 6.84 9.21
C THR A 135 -2.68 7.69 9.04
N ASP A 136 -2.59 8.84 8.37
CA ASP A 136 -3.71 9.79 8.30
C ASP A 136 -3.90 10.32 6.88
N ILE A 137 -5.15 10.48 6.48
CA ILE A 137 -5.58 11.21 5.29
C ILE A 137 -6.56 12.27 5.77
N ILE A 138 -6.28 13.55 5.52
CA ILE A 138 -7.09 14.65 6.06
C ILE A 138 -7.54 15.60 4.96
N SER A 139 -8.75 16.13 5.11
CA SER A 139 -9.21 17.27 4.31
C SER A 139 -8.59 18.56 4.87
N THR A 140 -8.02 19.39 4.01
CA THR A 140 -7.47 20.70 4.35
C THR A 140 -8.07 21.77 3.44
N PRO A 141 -7.99 23.06 3.80
CA PRO A 141 -8.40 24.15 2.90
C PRO A 141 -7.68 24.13 1.54
N GLY A 142 -6.47 23.55 1.47
CA GLY A 142 -5.67 23.43 0.25
C GLY A 142 -5.87 22.13 -0.53
N GLY A 143 -6.83 21.28 -0.13
CA GLY A 143 -7.03 19.94 -0.71
C GLY A 143 -6.76 18.83 0.31
N ILE A 144 -6.34 17.65 -0.15
CA ILE A 144 -6.12 16.49 0.72
C ILE A 144 -4.65 16.40 1.12
N ALA A 145 -4.38 16.11 2.40
CA ALA A 145 -3.06 15.80 2.89
C ALA A 145 -2.96 14.34 3.40
N LEU A 146 -1.82 13.70 3.15
CA LEU A 146 -1.48 12.35 3.61
C LEU A 146 -0.28 12.42 4.55
N LEU A 147 -0.45 11.92 5.77
CA LEU A 147 0.49 12.14 6.88
C LEU A 147 0.88 10.83 7.54
N GLY A 148 2.10 10.80 8.07
CA GLY A 148 2.51 9.83 9.08
C GLY A 148 2.06 10.24 10.49
N PRO A 149 2.48 9.48 11.52
CA PRO A 149 2.04 9.70 12.89
C PRO A 149 2.42 11.09 13.41
N GLY A 150 1.54 11.72 14.20
CA GLY A 150 1.84 12.94 14.95
C GLY A 150 0.77 14.02 14.80
N ASP A 151 1.17 15.29 14.96
CA ASP A 151 0.31 16.47 14.75
C ASP A 151 -0.21 16.49 13.29
N HIS A 152 -1.29 17.18 12.99
CA HIS A 152 -1.72 17.44 11.60
C HIS A 152 -1.07 18.70 11.02
N ARG A 153 -0.49 19.55 11.86
CA ARG A 153 0.22 20.77 11.45
C ARG A 153 1.61 20.41 10.93
N ARG A 154 1.70 20.12 9.63
CA ARG A 154 2.99 20.04 8.92
C ARG A 154 3.32 21.37 8.26
N THR A 155 4.61 21.71 8.27
CA THR A 155 5.14 22.82 7.48
C THR A 155 5.34 22.39 6.03
N ALA A 156 5.29 23.35 5.10
CA ALA A 156 5.31 23.06 3.66
C ALA A 156 6.60 22.34 3.20
N ASP A 157 7.72 22.56 3.87
CA ASP A 157 9.01 21.91 3.60
C ASP A 157 9.03 20.41 3.94
N LEU A 158 8.12 19.93 4.78
CA LEU A 158 7.95 18.51 5.11
C LEU A 158 7.01 17.79 4.15
N MET A 159 6.36 18.53 3.25
CA MET A 159 5.35 18.03 2.34
C MET A 159 5.89 17.98 0.91
N ALA A 160 5.36 17.05 0.12
CA ALA A 160 5.62 16.94 -1.30
C ALA A 160 4.30 16.95 -2.08
N PRO A 161 4.19 17.70 -3.18
CA PRO A 161 3.06 17.60 -4.08
C PRO A 161 3.15 16.30 -4.88
N VAL A 162 2.13 15.44 -4.77
CA VAL A 162 2.09 14.14 -5.43
C VAL A 162 0.76 13.94 -6.14
N ALA A 163 0.79 13.49 -7.39
CA ALA A 163 -0.43 13.13 -8.11
C ALA A 163 -1.15 11.96 -7.41
N LEU A 164 -2.48 12.03 -7.33
CA LEU A 164 -3.34 11.01 -6.74
C LEU A 164 -3.07 9.61 -7.32
N ALA A 165 -2.78 9.52 -8.62
CA ALA A 165 -2.32 8.31 -9.28
C ALA A 165 -1.14 7.65 -8.55
N ASN A 166 -0.11 8.41 -8.21
CA ASN A 166 1.09 7.91 -7.56
C ASN A 166 0.85 7.57 -6.09
N VAL A 167 -0.05 8.30 -5.42
CA VAL A 167 -0.50 7.97 -4.06
C VAL A 167 -1.18 6.61 -4.02
N ILE A 168 -2.12 6.34 -4.94
CA ILE A 168 -2.81 5.05 -5.02
C ILE A 168 -1.86 3.92 -5.42
N ARG A 169 -0.93 4.17 -6.34
CA ARG A 169 0.11 3.18 -6.71
C ARG A 169 1.01 2.85 -5.52
N ARG A 170 1.35 3.83 -4.68
CA ARG A 170 2.15 3.63 -3.47
C ARG A 170 1.35 2.95 -2.35
N TRP A 171 0.09 3.35 -2.15
CA TRP A 171 -0.77 2.85 -1.10
C TRP A 171 -2.16 2.47 -1.63
N PRO A 172 -2.30 1.30 -2.27
CA PRO A 172 -3.55 0.90 -2.92
C PRO A 172 -4.76 0.81 -1.97
N HIS A 173 -4.53 0.49 -0.71
CA HIS A 173 -5.54 0.44 0.36
C HIS A 173 -6.14 1.81 0.74
N THR A 174 -5.64 2.93 0.19
CA THR A 174 -6.17 4.28 0.45
C THR A 174 -7.40 4.61 -0.41
N VAL A 175 -7.68 3.84 -1.47
CA VAL A 175 -8.74 4.17 -2.45
C VAL A 175 -10.10 4.41 -1.79
N GLN A 176 -10.55 3.50 -0.93
CA GLN A 176 -11.86 3.66 -0.28
C GLN A 176 -11.88 4.84 0.70
N ALA A 177 -10.76 5.11 1.39
CA ALA A 177 -10.66 6.24 2.28
C ALA A 177 -10.73 7.57 1.54
N LEU A 178 -10.05 7.68 0.39
CA LEU A 178 -10.06 8.86 -0.46
C LEU A 178 -11.45 9.12 -1.08
N ARG A 179 -12.21 8.07 -1.39
CA ARG A 179 -13.61 8.19 -1.88
C ARG A 179 -14.58 8.65 -0.79
N ALA A 180 -14.34 8.24 0.45
CA ALA A 180 -15.23 8.52 1.58
C ALA A 180 -14.88 9.80 2.35
N LEU A 181 -13.70 10.38 2.11
CA LEU A 181 -13.21 11.58 2.79
C LEU A 181 -14.16 12.76 2.55
N LYS A 182 -14.60 13.39 3.65
CA LYS A 182 -15.44 14.59 3.61
C LYS A 182 -14.64 15.81 4.04
N GLU A 183 -15.16 16.99 3.71
CA GLU A 183 -14.65 18.26 4.23
C GLU A 183 -14.59 18.26 5.76
N ASP A 184 -13.55 18.86 6.33
CA ASP A 184 -13.27 18.94 7.77
C ASP A 184 -13.20 17.59 8.52
N ARG A 185 -12.99 16.49 7.78
CA ARG A 185 -12.81 15.14 8.33
C ARG A 185 -11.42 14.59 8.00
N GLY A 186 -11.01 13.63 8.82
CA GLY A 186 -9.85 12.78 8.58
C GLY A 186 -10.22 11.31 8.51
N MET A 187 -9.34 10.52 7.91
CA MET A 187 -9.37 9.07 7.90
C MET A 187 -8.07 8.58 8.53
N ARG A 188 -8.16 7.78 9.59
CA ARG A 188 -7.02 7.20 10.30
C ARG A 188 -6.90 5.72 9.98
N TRP A 189 -5.69 5.28 9.64
CA TRP A 189 -5.40 3.87 9.45
C TRP A 189 -5.48 3.15 10.79
N ASN A 190 -6.31 2.11 10.84
CA ASN A 190 -6.37 1.18 11.95
C ASN A 190 -5.58 -0.10 11.57
N PRO A 191 -4.36 -0.29 12.10
CA PRO A 191 -3.55 -1.46 11.80
C PRO A 191 -4.16 -2.77 12.34
N GLU A 192 -4.96 -2.73 13.41
CA GLU A 192 -5.62 -3.89 14.01
C GLU A 192 -6.73 -4.46 13.13
N ASN A 193 -7.45 -3.61 12.41
CA ASN A 193 -8.55 -4.03 11.53
C ASN A 193 -8.21 -3.91 10.04
N LEU A 194 -7.03 -3.39 9.70
CA LEU A 194 -6.56 -3.16 8.34
C LEU A 194 -7.56 -2.33 7.51
N ASN A 195 -8.13 -1.30 8.14
CA ASN A 195 -9.11 -0.42 7.54
C ASN A 195 -8.90 1.04 7.97
N TRP A 196 -9.66 1.94 7.35
CA TRP A 196 -9.61 3.37 7.64
C TRP A 196 -10.83 3.80 8.45
N HIS A 197 -10.60 4.55 9.52
CA HIS A 197 -11.63 5.05 10.42
C HIS A 197 -11.78 6.56 10.29
N GLU A 198 -13.00 7.02 10.06
CA GLU A 198 -13.30 8.45 9.96
C GLU A 198 -13.23 9.14 11.33
N TYR A 199 -12.71 10.37 11.38
CA TYR A 199 -12.70 11.22 12.56
C TYR A 199 -12.89 12.71 12.22
N VAL A 200 -13.23 13.53 13.22
CA VAL A 200 -13.39 14.99 13.10
C VAL A 200 -12.02 15.66 13.24
N LEU A 201 -11.71 16.60 12.35
CA LEU A 201 -10.53 17.45 12.52
C LEU A 201 -10.77 18.49 13.62
N ALA A 202 -9.85 18.59 14.57
CA ALA A 202 -9.89 19.55 15.67
C ALA A 202 -9.20 20.87 15.29
#